data_AF-A0A961L8F6-F1
#
_entry.id   AF-A0A961L8F6-F1
#
_cell.length_a   1.000
_cell.length_b   1.000
_cell.length_c   1.000
_cell.angle_alpha   90.00
_cell.angle_beta   90.00
_cell.angle_gamma   90.00
#
_symmetry.space_group_name_H-M   'P 1'
#
loop_
_entity.id
_entity.type
_entity.pdbx_description
1 polymer ?
#
loop_
_entity_poly.entity_id
_entity_poly.type
_entity_poly.pdbx_seq_one_letter_code
_entity_poly.pdbx_strand_id
1 'polypeptide(L)'
;GTEGQLPDPLISAIEGVEEAPAYRGTAYVVFENLDLTPYGNRIPQFNVEVFRRPQPEHPRVPRSPAFDVRAVALVPGTGEYSLATEPVTFRRGKGDSVSLNVHNDRGVPDIEASLDQLEVELPNSKAVSMVVSWFGDDLRCGRCRILPKVEQKGEDGDPIRWAVSGVSRGGAEEVSWLEGRPVFGG
;
A
#
# COMPACT_ATOMS: atom_id res chain seq x y z
N GLY A 1 23.31 2.81 5.95
CA GLY A 1 24.28 2.11 5.11
C GLY A 1 24.71 0.82 5.75
N THR A 2 25.21 -0.13 4.96
CA THR A 2 25.80 -1.37 5.47
C THR A 2 27.30 -1.18 5.70
N GLU A 3 27.93 -2.10 6.45
CA GLU A 3 29.40 -2.11 6.57
C GLU A 3 30.08 -2.46 5.22
N GLY A 4 29.38 -3.19 4.35
CA GLY A 4 29.87 -3.62 3.03
C GLY A 4 29.66 -2.64 1.89
N GLN A 5 28.91 -1.54 2.07
CA GLN A 5 28.50 -0.67 0.96
C GLN A 5 29.68 -0.02 0.20
N LEU A 6 29.53 0.17 -1.10
CA LEU A 6 30.53 0.86 -1.93
C LEU A 6 30.34 2.39 -1.82
N PRO A 7 31.34 3.19 -2.23
CA PRO A 7 31.17 4.62 -2.44
C PRO A 7 29.96 4.95 -3.31
N ASP A 8 29.28 6.04 -2.98
CA ASP A 8 28.15 6.53 -3.76
C ASP A 8 28.61 6.89 -5.19
N PRO A 9 27.89 6.47 -6.25
CA PRO A 9 28.28 6.74 -7.62
C PRO A 9 28.40 8.24 -7.96
N LEU A 10 27.52 9.09 -7.43
CA LEU A 10 27.53 10.53 -7.68
C LEU A 10 28.69 11.21 -6.96
N ILE A 11 28.91 10.87 -5.68
CA ILE A 11 30.07 11.36 -4.93
C ILE A 11 31.37 10.93 -5.62
N SER A 12 31.42 9.67 -6.08
CA SER A 12 32.58 9.12 -6.82
C SER A 12 32.84 9.82 -8.15
N ALA A 13 31.79 10.24 -8.85
CA ALA A 13 31.93 10.98 -10.11
C ALA A 13 32.51 12.39 -9.90
N ILE A 14 32.26 13.01 -8.74
CA ILE A 14 32.70 14.37 -8.43
C ILE A 14 34.09 14.37 -7.79
N GLU A 15 34.29 13.56 -6.75
CA GLU A 15 35.53 13.53 -5.96
C GLU A 15 36.59 12.59 -6.55
N GLY A 16 36.17 11.64 -7.40
CA GLY A 16 37.03 10.60 -7.98
C GLY A 16 36.94 9.26 -7.22
N VAL A 17 37.12 8.15 -7.95
CA VAL A 17 36.92 6.78 -7.44
C VAL A 17 37.84 6.42 -6.28
N GLU A 18 39.07 6.97 -6.25
CA GLU A 18 40.05 6.69 -5.19
C GLU A 18 39.83 7.51 -3.91
N GLU A 19 39.20 8.68 -4.04
CA GLU A 19 39.04 9.64 -2.95
C GLU A 19 37.62 9.62 -2.34
N ALA A 20 36.63 9.09 -3.05
CA ALA A 20 35.25 9.09 -2.60
C ALA A 20 35.03 8.15 -1.39
N PRO A 21 34.57 8.69 -0.25
CA PRO A 21 34.34 7.89 0.94
C PRO A 21 33.12 6.97 0.77
N ALA A 22 33.24 5.74 1.27
CA ALA A 22 32.14 4.77 1.29
C ALA A 22 31.11 4.98 2.41
N TYR A 23 31.39 5.86 3.39
CA TYR A 23 30.55 6.14 4.56
C TYR A 23 29.96 4.88 5.23
N ARG A 24 30.76 3.80 5.34
CA ARG A 24 30.33 2.48 5.84
C ARG A 24 29.67 2.59 7.21
N GLY A 25 28.62 1.80 7.42
CA GLY A 25 27.82 1.84 8.66
C GLY A 25 27.00 3.12 8.88
N THR A 26 27.13 4.12 8.01
CA THR A 26 26.41 5.39 8.10
C THR A 26 25.28 5.42 7.07
N ALA A 27 24.11 5.92 7.47
CA ALA A 27 23.04 6.25 6.54
C ALA A 27 23.20 7.72 6.15
N TYR A 28 23.31 7.98 4.84
CA TYR A 28 23.40 9.32 4.28
C TYR A 28 22.42 9.44 3.12
N VAL A 29 22.00 10.67 2.84
CA VAL A 29 21.12 11.02 1.72
C VAL A 29 21.91 11.97 0.83
N VAL A 30 21.97 11.66 -0.47
CA VAL A 30 22.65 12.48 -1.47
C VAL A 30 21.58 13.19 -2.30
N PHE A 31 21.71 14.51 -2.44
CA PHE A 31 20.84 15.31 -3.31
C PHE A 31 21.60 15.64 -4.59
N GLU A 32 21.05 15.25 -5.73
CA GLU A 32 21.60 15.57 -7.04
C GLU A 32 20.84 16.76 -7.64
N ASN A 33 21.57 17.80 -8.07
CA ASN A 33 21.02 18.95 -8.79
C ASN A 33 19.73 19.55 -8.18
N LEU A 34 19.65 19.62 -6.84
CA LEU A 34 18.49 20.16 -6.14
C LEU A 34 18.29 21.64 -6.48
N ASP A 35 17.15 21.99 -7.08
CA ASP A 35 16.80 23.37 -7.37
C ASP A 35 16.57 24.15 -6.07
N LEU A 36 17.45 25.13 -5.80
CA LEU A 36 17.37 25.99 -4.64
C LEU A 36 16.50 27.23 -4.85
N THR A 37 16.02 27.47 -6.08
CA THR A 37 15.18 28.63 -6.42
C THR A 37 13.95 28.74 -5.53
N PRO A 38 13.18 27.66 -5.27
CA PRO A 38 12.00 27.70 -4.39
C PRO A 38 12.35 28.00 -2.93
N TYR A 39 13.60 27.78 -2.51
CA TYR A 39 14.09 27.96 -1.14
C TYR A 39 14.87 29.27 -0.97
N GLY A 40 14.70 30.22 -1.89
CA GLY A 40 15.39 31.52 -1.84
C GLY A 40 16.90 31.41 -2.07
N ASN A 41 17.34 30.43 -2.86
CA ASN A 41 18.74 30.11 -3.14
C ASN A 41 19.58 29.82 -1.89
N ARG A 42 18.95 29.18 -0.89
CA ARG A 42 19.59 28.72 0.35
C ARG A 42 19.33 27.25 0.53
N ILE A 43 20.27 26.57 1.19
CA ILE A 43 20.07 25.17 1.59
C ILE A 43 18.92 25.15 2.62
N PRO A 44 17.79 24.45 2.34
CA PRO A 44 16.68 24.37 3.27
C PRO A 44 17.02 23.43 4.45
N GLN A 45 16.22 23.50 5.50
CA GLN A 45 16.24 22.44 6.52
C GLN A 45 15.48 21.23 5.99
N PHE A 46 16.14 20.08 6.02
CA PHE A 46 15.53 18.80 5.68
C PHE A 46 15.07 18.10 6.95
N ASN A 47 13.81 17.68 6.96
CA ASN A 47 13.29 16.75 7.95
C ASN A 47 13.08 15.42 7.23
N VAL A 48 13.62 14.34 7.78
CA VAL A 48 13.55 13.01 7.17
C VAL A 48 13.06 12.03 8.23
N GLU A 49 12.06 11.24 7.87
CA GLU A 49 11.63 10.11 8.68
C GLU A 49 12.53 8.91 8.39
N VAL A 50 13.18 8.37 9.41
CA VAL A 50 14.13 7.25 9.27
C VAL A 50 13.62 6.06 10.05
N PHE A 51 13.24 5.01 9.32
CA PHE A 51 12.91 3.72 9.90
C PHE A 51 14.17 2.85 9.95
N ARG A 52 14.63 2.53 11.16
CA ARG A 52 15.77 1.63 11.37
C ARG A 52 15.37 0.49 12.28
N ARG A 53 15.52 -0.73 11.78
CA ARG A 53 15.38 -1.95 12.59
C ARG A 53 16.57 -2.10 13.54
N PRO A 54 16.34 -2.57 14.77
CA PRO A 54 17.44 -2.94 15.63
C PRO A 54 18.23 -4.10 15.02
N GLN A 55 19.56 -4.06 15.14
CA GLN A 55 20.41 -5.17 14.67
C GLN A 55 20.14 -6.42 15.52
N PRO A 56 19.79 -7.57 14.89
CA PRO A 56 19.41 -8.79 15.61
C PRO A 56 20.48 -9.29 16.59
N GLU A 57 21.76 -9.07 16.26
CA GLU A 57 22.92 -9.53 17.01
C GLU A 57 23.35 -8.64 18.19
N HIS A 58 22.70 -7.51 18.46
CA HIS A 58 23.12 -6.65 19.57
C HIS A 58 22.71 -7.26 20.94
N PRO A 59 23.66 -7.53 21.87
CA PRO A 59 23.40 -8.34 23.08
C PRO A 59 22.30 -7.82 24.02
N ARG A 60 22.01 -6.52 23.94
CA ARG A 60 21.03 -5.82 24.79
C ARG A 60 19.70 -5.53 24.10
N VAL A 61 19.53 -5.98 22.86
CA VAL A 61 18.30 -5.73 22.11
C VAL A 61 17.52 -7.04 21.98
N PRO A 62 16.30 -7.12 22.56
CA PRO A 62 15.41 -8.24 22.30
C PRO A 62 15.15 -8.36 20.79
N ARG A 63 15.16 -9.58 20.28
CA ARG A 63 14.78 -9.86 18.89
C ARG A 63 13.38 -9.28 18.63
N SER A 64 13.24 -8.55 17.52
CA SER A 64 11.95 -7.99 17.13
C SER A 64 10.94 -9.10 16.82
N PRO A 65 9.71 -9.06 17.39
CA PRO A 65 8.65 -10.02 17.04
C PRO A 65 8.33 -10.07 15.55
N ALA A 66 8.65 -9.01 14.80
CA ALA A 66 8.51 -8.96 13.36
C ALA A 66 9.22 -10.12 12.63
N PHE A 67 10.33 -10.63 13.17
CA PHE A 67 11.03 -11.79 12.62
C PHE A 67 10.33 -13.13 12.91
N ASP A 68 9.38 -13.15 13.83
CA ASP A 68 8.69 -14.36 14.27
C ASP A 68 7.28 -14.47 13.67
N VAL A 69 6.75 -13.37 13.11
CA VAL A 69 5.51 -13.39 12.33
C VAL A 69 5.74 -14.12 11.01
N ARG A 70 4.96 -15.19 10.79
CA ARG A 70 5.00 -16.04 9.59
C ARG A 70 3.84 -15.82 8.62
N ALA A 71 2.75 -15.23 9.10
CA ALA A 71 1.55 -14.98 8.33
C ALA A 71 0.78 -13.80 8.91
N VAL A 72 -0.02 -13.15 8.06
CA VAL A 72 -0.97 -12.09 8.47
C VAL A 72 -2.36 -12.39 7.95
N ALA A 73 -3.39 -11.87 8.64
CA ALA A 73 -4.73 -11.81 8.09
C ALA A 73 -4.88 -10.50 7.32
N LEU A 74 -5.13 -10.59 6.01
CA LEU A 74 -5.39 -9.42 5.18
C LEU A 74 -6.88 -9.09 5.25
N VAL A 75 -7.18 -7.95 5.86
CA VAL A 75 -8.53 -7.41 5.98
C VAL A 75 -8.60 -6.17 5.09
N PRO A 76 -9.07 -6.30 3.83
CA PRO A 76 -9.02 -5.21 2.84
C PRO A 76 -9.99 -4.05 3.11
N GLY A 77 -10.47 -3.90 4.35
CA GLY A 77 -11.56 -2.99 4.69
C GLY A 77 -12.85 -3.31 3.93
N THR A 78 -13.72 -2.32 3.82
CA THR A 78 -15.00 -2.39 3.10
C THR A 78 -14.96 -1.69 1.73
N GLY A 79 -13.80 -1.15 1.32
CA GLY A 79 -13.67 -0.37 0.08
C GLY A 79 -13.70 -1.22 -1.19
N GLU A 80 -14.33 -0.70 -2.24
CA GLU A 80 -14.35 -1.34 -3.55
C GLU A 80 -12.96 -1.27 -4.23
N TYR A 81 -12.56 -2.35 -4.92
CA TYR A 81 -11.27 -2.46 -5.64
C TYR A 81 -9.99 -2.30 -4.79
N SER A 82 -10.10 -2.34 -3.46
CA SER A 82 -8.97 -2.21 -2.54
C SER A 82 -7.86 -3.24 -2.74
N LEU A 83 -8.19 -4.41 -3.29
CA LEU A 83 -7.24 -5.48 -3.61
C LEU A 83 -6.75 -5.49 -5.06
N ALA A 84 -7.19 -4.55 -5.90
CA ALA A 84 -6.75 -4.49 -7.29
C ALA A 84 -5.31 -4.01 -7.38
N THR A 85 -4.50 -4.71 -8.16
CA THR A 85 -3.07 -4.43 -8.39
C THR A 85 -2.83 -3.42 -9.51
N GLU A 86 -3.89 -2.79 -10.01
CA GLU A 86 -3.86 -1.74 -11.03
C GLU A 86 -4.69 -0.54 -10.55
N PRO A 87 -4.35 0.71 -10.95
CA PRO A 87 -5.17 1.86 -10.63
C PRO A 87 -6.58 1.74 -11.21
N VAL A 88 -7.60 1.89 -10.36
CA VAL A 88 -9.01 1.86 -10.77
C VAL A 88 -9.63 3.22 -10.50
N THR A 89 -10.42 3.71 -11.44
CA THR A 89 -11.14 4.98 -11.31
C THR A 89 -12.64 4.84 -11.59
N PHE A 90 -13.45 5.71 -10.99
CA PHE A 90 -14.78 6.03 -11.50
C PHE A 90 -14.70 7.22 -12.45
N ARG A 91 -15.33 7.10 -13.62
CA ARG A 91 -15.49 8.21 -14.56
C ARG A 91 -16.86 8.86 -14.37
N ARG A 92 -16.90 10.02 -13.73
CA ARG A 92 -18.13 10.77 -13.41
C ARG A 92 -18.54 11.78 -14.47
N GLY A 93 -17.69 12.02 -15.46
CA GLY A 93 -17.97 12.92 -16.56
C GLY A 93 -16.74 13.25 -17.38
N LYS A 94 -16.84 14.26 -18.25
CA LYS A 94 -15.70 14.74 -19.04
C LYS A 94 -14.67 15.38 -18.11
N GLY A 95 -13.52 14.70 -17.96
CA GLY A 95 -12.40 15.18 -17.15
C GLY A 95 -12.59 15.02 -15.64
N ASP A 96 -13.67 14.37 -15.19
CA ASP A 96 -13.90 14.05 -13.79
C ASP A 96 -13.69 12.55 -13.57
N SER A 97 -12.59 12.22 -12.90
CA SER A 97 -12.22 10.85 -12.54
C SER A 97 -11.78 10.81 -11.08
N VAL A 98 -12.36 9.88 -10.33
CA VAL A 98 -12.03 9.65 -8.91
C VAL A 98 -11.28 8.32 -8.81
N SER A 99 -10.11 8.33 -8.18
CA SER A 99 -9.35 7.12 -7.89
C SER A 99 -10.02 6.31 -6.77
N LEU A 100 -10.04 4.99 -6.90
CA LEU A 100 -10.67 4.07 -5.94
C LEU A 100 -9.66 3.34 -5.07
N ASN A 101 -8.40 3.23 -5.50
CA ASN A 101 -7.39 2.44 -4.82
C ASN A 101 -5.98 3.04 -4.92
N VAL A 102 -5.87 4.35 -5.18
CA VAL A 102 -4.59 5.08 -5.14
C VAL A 102 -4.76 6.27 -4.23
N HIS A 103 -4.42 6.10 -2.95
CA HIS A 103 -4.53 7.12 -1.90
C HIS A 103 -3.19 7.37 -1.20
N ASN A 104 -2.09 7.02 -1.86
CA ASN A 104 -0.73 7.23 -1.39
C ASN A 104 0.04 8.22 -2.29
N ASP A 105 1.16 8.71 -1.77
CA ASP A 105 2.05 9.67 -2.42
C ASP A 105 2.90 9.06 -3.55
N ARG A 106 2.97 7.73 -3.64
CA ARG A 106 3.69 7.01 -4.70
C ARG A 106 2.89 6.88 -6.00
N GLY A 107 1.58 7.13 -5.97
CA GLY A 107 0.71 7.01 -7.14
C GLY A 107 0.51 5.58 -7.64
N VAL A 108 0.74 4.59 -6.78
CA VAL A 108 0.54 3.15 -7.08
C VAL A 108 -0.69 2.62 -6.34
N PRO A 109 -1.24 1.45 -6.73
CA PRO A 109 -2.34 0.85 -5.97
C PRO A 109 -1.98 0.64 -4.50
N ASP A 110 -2.93 0.95 -3.61
CA ASP A 110 -2.72 0.91 -2.16
C ASP A 110 -2.31 -0.49 -1.67
N ILE A 111 -2.79 -1.55 -2.34
CA ILE A 111 -2.39 -2.93 -2.04
C ILE A 111 -0.92 -3.19 -2.36
N GLU A 112 -0.41 -2.67 -3.48
CA GLU A 112 1.00 -2.83 -3.88
C GLU A 112 1.90 -2.10 -2.86
N ALA A 113 1.59 -0.84 -2.54
CA ALA A 113 2.32 -0.08 -1.54
C ALA A 113 2.31 -0.75 -0.16
N SER A 114 1.16 -1.32 0.23
CA SER A 114 1.00 -2.01 1.52
C SER A 114 1.76 -3.33 1.58
N LEU A 115 1.78 -4.10 0.48
CA LEU A 115 2.53 -5.36 0.41
C LEU A 115 4.03 -5.13 0.39
N ASP A 116 4.53 -4.12 -0.33
CA ASP A 116 5.94 -3.71 -0.26
C ASP A 116 6.35 -3.35 1.17
N GLN A 117 5.52 -2.57 1.86
CA GLN A 117 5.75 -2.21 3.25
C GLN A 117 5.64 -3.43 4.18
N LEU A 118 4.79 -4.40 3.88
CA LEU A 118 4.68 -5.64 4.64
C LEU A 118 5.93 -6.51 4.51
N GLU A 119 6.52 -6.63 3.32
CA GLU A 119 7.76 -7.40 3.10
C GLU A 119 8.97 -6.73 3.75
N VAL A 120 9.05 -5.41 3.55
CA VAL A 120 9.45 -4.40 4.52
C VAL A 120 9.54 -4.89 5.95
N GLU A 121 8.35 -4.90 6.57
CA GLU A 121 8.18 -4.96 7.99
C GLU A 121 8.24 -6.38 8.56
N LEU A 122 7.80 -7.39 7.82
CA LEU A 122 7.67 -8.77 8.28
C LEU A 122 8.37 -9.72 7.29
N PRO A 123 9.72 -9.74 7.25
CA PRO A 123 10.48 -10.41 6.19
C PRO A 123 10.28 -11.94 6.15
N ASN A 124 9.86 -12.50 7.29
CA ASN A 124 9.58 -13.91 7.47
C ASN A 124 8.10 -14.28 7.29
N SER A 125 7.23 -13.30 7.00
CA SER A 125 5.84 -13.53 6.63
C SER A 125 5.79 -14.06 5.20
N LYS A 126 5.27 -15.28 5.02
CA LYS A 126 5.20 -15.98 3.72
C LYS A 126 3.81 -16.51 3.41
N ALA A 127 2.83 -16.17 4.24
CA ALA A 127 1.45 -16.57 4.03
C ALA A 127 0.50 -15.43 4.39
N VAL A 128 -0.62 -15.38 3.68
CA VAL A 128 -1.69 -14.42 3.95
C VAL A 128 -3.01 -15.18 4.05
N SER A 129 -3.80 -14.85 5.06
CA SER A 129 -5.20 -15.28 5.16
C SER A 129 -6.08 -14.14 4.71
N MET A 130 -6.67 -14.24 3.52
CA MET A 130 -7.57 -13.22 3.00
C MET A 130 -8.94 -13.32 3.67
N VAL A 131 -9.41 -12.21 4.23
CA VAL A 131 -10.77 -12.10 4.74
C VAL A 131 -11.66 -11.58 3.62
N VAL A 132 -12.58 -12.41 3.16
CA VAL A 132 -13.59 -12.06 2.15
C VAL A 132 -14.99 -12.09 2.76
N SER A 133 -15.80 -11.12 2.40
CA SER A 133 -17.17 -10.99 2.91
C SER A 133 -18.18 -11.46 1.89
N TRP A 134 -19.13 -12.27 2.35
CA TRP A 134 -20.28 -12.75 1.58
C TRP A 134 -21.55 -12.54 2.39
N PHE A 135 -22.67 -12.35 1.70
CA PHE A 135 -23.93 -12.02 2.34
C PHE A 135 -24.87 -13.21 2.29
N GLY A 136 -25.42 -13.56 3.44
CA GLY A 136 -26.55 -14.48 3.58
C GLY A 136 -27.87 -13.72 3.54
N ASP A 137 -28.87 -14.27 2.86
CA ASP A 137 -30.22 -13.69 2.78
C ASP A 137 -31.23 -14.28 3.79
N ASP A 138 -30.89 -15.41 4.43
CA ASP A 138 -31.75 -16.09 5.41
C ASP A 138 -30.91 -16.62 6.60
N LEU A 139 -31.47 -16.61 7.82
CA LEU A 139 -30.81 -17.13 9.02
C LEU A 139 -30.83 -18.67 9.09
N ARG A 140 -31.70 -19.33 8.33
CA ARG A 140 -31.82 -20.79 8.28
C ARG A 140 -30.81 -21.31 7.26
N CYS A 141 -29.72 -21.92 7.72
CA CYS A 141 -28.60 -22.34 6.87
C CYS A 141 -29.00 -23.17 5.64
N GLY A 142 -30.01 -24.05 5.74
CA GLY A 142 -30.48 -24.87 4.62
C GLY A 142 -31.29 -24.14 3.54
N ARG A 143 -31.63 -22.87 3.76
CA ARG A 143 -32.33 -21.98 2.81
C ARG A 143 -31.54 -20.72 2.47
N CYS A 144 -30.51 -20.43 3.27
CA CYS A 144 -29.63 -19.29 3.10
C CYS A 144 -28.88 -19.41 1.77
N ARG A 145 -29.07 -18.42 0.91
CA ARG A 145 -28.21 -18.22 -0.25
C ARG A 145 -27.04 -17.35 0.18
N ILE A 146 -25.86 -17.68 -0.33
CA ILE A 146 -24.66 -16.90 -0.15
C ILE A 146 -24.38 -16.18 -1.47
N LEU A 147 -24.36 -14.86 -1.44
CA LEU A 147 -24.24 -14.01 -2.63
C LEU A 147 -23.31 -12.82 -2.39
N PRO A 148 -22.66 -12.29 -3.44
CA PRO A 148 -21.97 -11.02 -3.34
C PRO A 148 -22.99 -9.89 -3.39
N LYS A 149 -22.66 -8.76 -2.75
CA LYS A 149 -23.45 -7.53 -2.81
C LYS A 149 -22.54 -6.34 -3.10
N VAL A 150 -23.14 -5.28 -3.64
CA VAL A 150 -22.48 -4.01 -3.98
C VAL A 150 -23.07 -2.88 -3.15
N GLU A 151 -22.32 -1.80 -2.99
CA GLU A 151 -22.86 -0.60 -2.33
C GLU A 151 -23.82 0.16 -3.24
N GLN A 152 -23.49 0.18 -4.53
CA GLN A 152 -24.20 0.91 -5.57
C GLN A 152 -24.05 0.25 -6.94
N LYS A 153 -24.98 0.55 -7.85
CA LYS A 153 -25.01 0.03 -9.23
C LYS A 153 -24.76 1.04 -10.35
N GLY A 154 -24.70 2.33 -10.04
CA GLY A 154 -24.64 3.43 -11.01
C GLY A 154 -23.25 3.69 -11.60
N GLU A 155 -22.19 3.43 -10.86
CA GLU A 155 -20.80 3.63 -11.25
C GLU A 155 -20.05 2.30 -11.26
N ASP A 156 -19.11 2.11 -12.18
CA ASP A 156 -18.29 0.89 -12.24
C ASP A 156 -16.85 1.27 -12.61
N GLY A 157 -15.90 0.48 -12.13
CA GLY A 157 -14.48 0.75 -12.25
C GLY A 157 -13.99 0.72 -13.70
N ASP A 158 -12.93 1.47 -13.96
CA ASP A 158 -12.17 1.51 -15.20
C ASP A 158 -10.67 1.50 -14.86
N PRO A 159 -9.86 0.61 -15.48
CA PRO A 159 -10.22 -0.34 -16.54
C PRO A 159 -10.91 -1.62 -16.02
N ILE A 160 -10.93 -1.85 -14.70
CA ILE A 160 -11.44 -3.09 -14.10
C ILE A 160 -12.93 -2.95 -13.75
N ARG A 161 -13.78 -3.74 -14.42
CA ARG A 161 -15.21 -3.85 -14.10
C ARG A 161 -15.42 -4.74 -12.88
N TRP A 162 -16.37 -4.39 -12.03
CA TRP A 162 -16.68 -5.22 -10.86
C TRP A 162 -17.36 -6.51 -11.30
N ALA A 163 -16.84 -7.64 -10.83
CA ALA A 163 -17.50 -8.94 -10.94
C ALA A 163 -17.02 -9.89 -9.84
N VAL A 164 -17.93 -10.67 -9.27
CA VAL A 164 -17.62 -11.72 -8.29
C VAL A 164 -18.40 -12.98 -8.64
N SER A 165 -17.70 -14.13 -8.75
CA SER A 165 -18.32 -15.42 -9.07
C SER A 165 -19.25 -15.39 -10.30
N GLY A 166 -18.87 -14.64 -11.34
CA GLY A 166 -19.66 -14.49 -12.58
C GLY A 166 -20.83 -13.51 -12.49
N VAL A 167 -21.07 -12.88 -11.34
CA VAL A 167 -22.10 -11.84 -11.16
C VAL A 167 -21.47 -10.48 -11.40
N SER A 168 -22.03 -9.70 -12.33
CA SER A 168 -21.63 -8.31 -12.58
C SER A 168 -22.27 -7.34 -11.56
N ARG A 169 -21.77 -6.11 -11.49
CA ARG A 169 -22.30 -5.08 -10.58
C ARG A 169 -23.81 -4.90 -10.69
N GLY A 170 -24.32 -4.76 -11.92
CA GLY A 170 -25.75 -4.60 -12.16
C GLY A 170 -26.59 -5.80 -11.72
N GLY A 171 -26.02 -7.01 -11.82
CA GLY A 171 -26.66 -8.26 -11.42
C GLY A 171 -26.60 -8.58 -9.92
N ALA A 172 -25.67 -7.97 -9.18
CA ALA A 172 -25.55 -8.15 -7.74
C ALA A 172 -26.67 -7.44 -6.98
N GLU A 173 -26.97 -7.85 -5.75
CA GLU A 173 -27.88 -7.08 -4.89
C GLU A 173 -27.14 -5.93 -4.21
N GLU A 174 -27.84 -4.84 -3.90
CA GLU A 174 -27.27 -3.79 -3.07
C GLU A 174 -27.29 -4.21 -1.59
N VAL A 175 -26.28 -3.78 -0.85
CA VAL A 175 -26.26 -3.87 0.62
C VAL A 175 -27.39 -3.03 1.22
N SER A 176 -27.80 -3.34 2.44
CA SER A 176 -28.80 -2.54 3.14
C SER A 176 -28.26 -1.15 3.45
N TRP A 177 -29.14 -0.15 3.44
CA TRP A 177 -28.84 1.23 3.80
C TRP A 177 -29.52 1.61 5.10
N LEU A 178 -28.82 2.36 5.95
CA LEU A 178 -29.35 2.90 7.20
C LEU A 178 -28.87 4.33 7.34
N GLU A 179 -29.79 5.28 7.53
CA GLU A 179 -29.47 6.71 7.72
C GLU A 179 -28.58 7.31 6.61
N GLY A 180 -28.79 6.90 5.35
CA GLY A 180 -28.08 7.45 4.20
C GLY A 180 -26.66 6.92 3.99
N ARG A 181 -26.28 5.84 4.68
CA ARG A 181 -25.01 5.11 4.46
C ARG A 181 -25.24 3.61 4.26
N PRO A 182 -24.35 2.92 3.53
CA PRO A 182 -24.38 1.46 3.49
C PRO A 182 -24.11 0.89 4.89
N VAL A 183 -24.84 -0.15 5.26
CA VAL A 183 -24.65 -0.88 6.54
C VAL A 183 -23.35 -1.68 6.52
N PHE A 184 -22.91 -2.09 5.34
CA PHE A 184 -21.64 -2.75 5.09
C PHE A 184 -21.04 -2.16 3.83
N GLY A 185 -19.87 -1.56 3.93
CA GLY A 185 -19.34 -0.71 2.87
C GLY A 185 -18.59 0.48 3.44
N GLY A 186 -17.94 1.27 2.59
CA GLY A 186 -17.15 2.45 3.00
C GLY A 186 -17.10 3.51 1.93
#